data_AF-A0A532AJZ4-F1
#
_entry.id   AF-A0A532AJZ4-F1
#
_cell.length_a   1.000
_cell.length_b   1.000
_cell.length_c   1.000
_cell.angle_alpha   90.00
_cell.angle_beta   90.00
_cell.angle_gamma   90.00
#
_symmetry.space_group_name_H-M   'P 1'
#
loop_
_entity.id
_entity.type
_entity.pdbx_description
1 polymer ?
#
loop_
_entity_poly.entity_id
_entity_poly.type
_entity_poly.pdbx_seq_one_letter_code
_entity_poly.pdbx_strand_id
1 'polypeptide(L)'
;GAIKKFVALQETSDCIYCVVDLHSLTAQLVHDDLKDQTRAITAAFLASGIDPKKHIVFNQSRVMQHPELAWIFNCVARIGWMNRMTQFKDKAGKDRENASLGLLAYPSLMAADILVYRATHV
;
A
#
# COMPACT_ATOMS: atom_id res chain seq x y z
N GLY A 1 12.36 7.13 -10.93
CA GLY A 1 13.27 6.01 -10.61
C GLY A 1 12.56 4.67 -10.66
N ALA A 2 11.63 4.42 -9.74
CA ALA A 2 10.92 3.13 -9.62
C ALA A 2 10.07 2.77 -10.85
N ILE A 3 9.29 3.71 -11.39
CA ILE A 3 8.38 3.45 -12.53
C ILE A 3 9.13 2.90 -13.77
N LYS A 4 10.35 3.40 -14.06
CA LYS A 4 11.17 2.86 -15.15
C LYS A 4 11.52 1.38 -14.94
N LYS A 5 11.77 0.97 -13.69
CA LYS A 5 12.02 -0.44 -13.35
C LYS A 5 10.74 -1.27 -13.45
N PHE A 6 9.61 -0.71 -13.04
CA PHE A 6 8.30 -1.37 -13.17
C PHE A 6 8.00 -1.71 -14.61
N VAL A 7 8.23 -0.78 -15.54
CA VAL A 7 8.01 -1.00 -16.97
C VAL A 7 8.90 -2.12 -17.50
N ALA A 8 10.17 -2.17 -17.07
CA ALA A 8 11.11 -3.22 -17.48
C ALA A 8 10.76 -4.61 -16.91
N LEU A 9 10.20 -4.69 -15.70
CA LEU A 9 9.82 -5.97 -15.06
C LEU A 9 8.71 -6.72 -15.81
N GLN A 10 7.87 -5.99 -16.56
CA GLN A 10 6.79 -6.57 -17.38
C GLN A 10 7.28 -7.60 -18.39
N GLU A 11 8.53 -7.44 -18.88
CA GLU A 11 9.11 -8.35 -19.87
C GLU A 11 9.48 -9.72 -19.29
N THR A 12 9.65 -9.81 -17.97
CA THR A 12 10.19 -11.01 -17.29
C THR A 12 9.30 -11.53 -16.17
N SER A 13 8.19 -10.86 -15.85
CA SER A 13 7.39 -11.18 -14.66
C SER A 13 5.93 -10.77 -14.79
N ASP A 14 5.05 -11.59 -14.21
CA ASP A 14 3.66 -11.24 -14.00
C ASP A 14 3.55 -10.20 -12.90
N CYS A 15 3.30 -8.96 -13.29
CA CYS A 15 3.29 -7.83 -12.38
C CYS A 15 1.87 -7.48 -11.90
N ILE A 16 1.78 -7.11 -10.62
CA ILE A 16 0.59 -6.57 -9.97
C ILE A 16 0.93 -5.17 -9.45
N TYR A 17 0.26 -4.16 -9.97
CA TYR A 17 0.44 -2.76 -9.61
C TYR A 17 -0.78 -2.26 -8.82
N CYS A 18 -0.59 -2.07 -7.53
CA CYS A 18 -1.62 -1.59 -6.62
C CYS A 18 -1.43 -0.09 -6.34
N VAL A 19 -2.45 0.73 -6.60
CA VAL A 19 -2.53 2.11 -6.11
C VAL A 19 -3.11 2.08 -4.69
N VAL A 20 -2.27 2.41 -3.71
CA VAL A 20 -2.50 2.14 -2.28
C VAL A 20 -3.25 3.26 -1.55
N ASP A 21 -4.49 3.51 -1.94
CA ASP A 21 -5.32 4.58 -1.36
C ASP A 21 -5.67 4.39 0.13
N LEU A 22 -5.78 3.15 0.63
CA LEU A 22 -6.02 2.89 2.06
C LEU A 22 -4.80 3.28 2.92
N HIS A 23 -3.57 3.11 2.41
CA HIS A 23 -2.37 3.57 3.11
C HIS A 23 -2.32 5.09 3.21
N SER A 24 -2.79 5.82 2.19
CA SER A 24 -2.83 7.29 2.20
C SER A 24 -3.69 7.87 3.33
N LEU A 25 -4.76 7.15 3.74
CA LEU A 25 -5.62 7.54 4.86
C LEU A 25 -4.88 7.54 6.21
N THR A 26 -3.78 6.80 6.33
CA THR A 26 -3.01 6.72 7.59
C THR A 26 -2.13 7.94 7.85
N ALA A 27 -1.78 8.68 6.79
CA ALA A 27 -0.98 9.88 6.88
C ALA A 27 -1.83 11.12 7.23
N GLN A 28 -3.03 11.21 6.66
CA GLN A 28 -3.99 12.28 6.91
C GLN A 28 -5.40 11.74 6.68
N LEU A 29 -6.33 12.05 7.61
CA LEU A 29 -7.66 11.43 7.62
C LEU A 29 -8.61 12.01 6.56
N VAL A 30 -8.42 13.28 6.21
CA VAL A 30 -9.26 14.00 5.24
C VAL A 30 -8.43 14.35 4.01
N HIS A 31 -8.81 13.75 2.88
CA HIS A 31 -8.22 13.98 1.56
C HIS A 31 -9.36 14.22 0.57
N ASP A 32 -9.78 15.47 0.43
CA ASP A 32 -10.84 15.84 -0.53
C ASP A 32 -10.43 15.51 -1.97
N ASP A 33 -9.13 15.41 -2.23
CA ASP A 33 -8.53 15.11 -3.52
C ASP A 33 -8.09 13.64 -3.69
N LEU A 34 -8.33 12.74 -2.72
CA LEU A 34 -7.86 11.34 -2.76
C LEU A 34 -8.24 10.64 -4.06
N LYS A 35 -9.49 10.84 -4.48
CA LYS A 35 -10.02 10.24 -5.71
C LYS A 35 -9.26 10.70 -6.96
N ASP A 36 -8.91 11.98 -7.01
CA ASP A 36 -8.22 12.57 -8.15
C ASP A 36 -6.73 12.22 -8.11
N GLN A 37 -6.11 12.15 -6.92
CA GLN A 37 -4.76 11.64 -6.74
C GLN A 37 -4.64 10.17 -7.18
N THR A 38 -5.56 9.29 -6.76
CA THR A 38 -5.59 7.88 -7.18
C THR A 38 -5.64 7.78 -8.70
N ARG A 39 -6.52 8.55 -9.35
CA ARG A 39 -6.62 8.59 -10.82
C ARG A 39 -5.36 9.13 -11.48
N ALA A 40 -4.76 10.18 -10.94
CA ALA A 40 -3.53 10.76 -11.47
C ALA A 40 -2.36 9.77 -11.39
N ILE A 41 -2.23 9.03 -10.28
CA ILE A 41 -1.22 7.97 -10.13
C ILE A 41 -1.47 6.83 -11.12
N THR A 42 -2.72 6.36 -11.26
CA THR A 42 -3.05 5.36 -12.28
C THR A 42 -2.73 5.86 -13.68
N ALA A 43 -3.07 7.09 -14.03
CA ALA A 43 -2.74 7.69 -15.32
C ALA A 43 -1.22 7.76 -15.54
N ALA A 44 -0.45 8.12 -14.51
CA ALA A 44 1.00 8.14 -14.58
C ALA A 44 1.61 6.75 -14.81
N PHE A 45 1.05 5.69 -14.21
CA PHE A 45 1.45 4.30 -14.47
C PHE A 45 1.25 3.94 -15.94
N LEU A 46 0.05 4.17 -16.46
CA LEU A 46 -0.30 3.86 -17.86
C LEU A 46 0.55 4.67 -18.84
N ALA A 47 0.67 5.98 -18.62
CA ALA A 47 1.46 6.88 -19.47
C ALA A 47 2.95 6.52 -19.48
N SER A 48 3.45 5.88 -18.42
CA SER A 48 4.84 5.45 -18.35
C SER A 48 5.12 4.12 -19.08
N GLY A 49 4.08 3.42 -19.56
CA GLY A 49 4.22 2.17 -20.32
C GLY A 49 3.86 0.91 -19.54
N ILE A 50 3.17 1.02 -18.40
CA ILE A 50 2.54 -0.15 -17.76
C ILE A 50 1.34 -0.57 -18.62
N ASP A 51 1.34 -1.83 -19.09
CA ASP A 51 0.30 -2.39 -19.94
C ASP A 51 -0.76 -3.15 -19.11
N PRO A 52 -1.94 -2.55 -18.87
CA PRO A 52 -2.99 -3.17 -18.06
C PRO A 52 -3.71 -4.31 -18.77
N LYS A 53 -3.41 -4.58 -20.05
CA LYS A 53 -3.94 -5.75 -20.76
C LYS A 53 -3.09 -7.00 -20.51
N LYS A 54 -1.80 -6.82 -20.21
CA LYS A 54 -0.86 -7.91 -19.89
C LYS A 54 -0.72 -8.12 -18.38
N HIS A 55 -0.85 -7.05 -17.60
CA HIS A 55 -0.61 -7.05 -16.17
C HIS A 55 -1.79 -6.46 -15.40
N ILE A 56 -1.79 -6.64 -14.08
CA ILE A 56 -2.88 -6.18 -13.22
C ILE A 56 -2.56 -4.78 -12.72
N VAL A 57 -3.44 -3.81 -12.95
CA VAL A 57 -3.38 -2.46 -12.38
C VAL A 57 -4.71 -2.18 -11.70
N PHE A 58 -4.70 -1.88 -10.40
CA PHE A 58 -5.94 -1.67 -9.65
C PHE A 58 -5.77 -0.71 -8.46
N ASN A 59 -6.90 -0.29 -7.90
CA ASN A 59 -6.96 0.55 -6.71
C ASN A 59 -7.24 -0.31 -5.48
N GLN A 60 -6.47 -0.13 -4.40
CA GLN A 60 -6.48 -0.99 -3.21
C GLN A 60 -7.88 -1.11 -2.57
N SER A 61 -8.57 0.02 -2.33
CA SER A 61 -9.91 0.04 -1.73
C SER A 61 -10.99 -0.66 -2.57
N ARG A 62 -10.72 -1.00 -3.83
CA ARG A 62 -11.65 -1.74 -4.70
C ARG A 62 -11.59 -3.26 -4.49
N VAL A 63 -10.68 -3.75 -3.65
CA VAL A 63 -10.49 -5.17 -3.37
C VAL A 63 -10.58 -5.38 -1.85
N MET A 64 -11.73 -5.85 -1.37
CA MET A 64 -12.05 -5.96 0.07
C MET A 64 -11.16 -6.95 0.82
N GLN A 65 -10.51 -7.86 0.10
CA GLN A 65 -9.61 -8.86 0.68
C GLN A 65 -8.39 -8.23 1.36
N HIS A 66 -7.98 -7.01 0.94
CA HIS A 66 -6.88 -6.28 1.59
C HIS A 66 -7.20 -5.94 3.05
N PRO A 67 -8.26 -5.16 3.36
CA PRO A 67 -8.62 -4.89 4.75
C PRO A 67 -9.09 -6.13 5.53
N GLU A 68 -9.74 -7.10 4.88
CA GLU A 68 -10.14 -8.36 5.53
C GLU A 68 -8.95 -9.18 6.02
N LEU A 69 -7.93 -9.37 5.17
CA LEU A 69 -6.73 -10.08 5.55
C LEU A 69 -5.87 -9.28 6.54
N ALA A 70 -5.83 -7.95 6.40
CA ALA A 70 -5.15 -7.08 7.35
C ALA A 70 -5.75 -7.20 8.76
N TRP A 71 -7.07 -7.36 8.87
CA TRP A 71 -7.74 -7.62 10.16
C TRP A 71 -7.25 -8.91 10.79
N ILE A 72 -7.19 -10.00 10.03
CA ILE A 72 -6.66 -11.29 10.49
C ILE A 72 -5.20 -11.13 10.96
N PHE A 73 -4.37 -10.40 10.19
CA PHE A 73 -2.98 -10.16 10.56
C PHE A 73 -2.83 -9.31 11.82
N ASN A 74 -3.72 -8.35 12.06
CA ASN A 74 -3.74 -7.58 13.30
C ASN A 74 -3.99 -8.46 14.54
N CYS A 75 -4.68 -9.60 14.40
CA CYS A 75 -4.86 -10.56 15.50
C CYS A 75 -3.59 -11.39 15.80
N VAL A 76 -2.62 -11.44 14.89
CA VAL A 76 -1.36 -12.20 15.05
C VAL A 76 -0.19 -11.28 15.37
N ALA A 77 -0.17 -10.09 14.77
CA ALA A 77 0.88 -9.12 14.95
C ALA A 77 0.94 -8.59 16.40
N ARG A 78 2.14 -8.53 16.97
CA ARG A 78 2.34 -7.99 18.32
C ARG A 78 2.51 -6.48 18.28
N ILE A 79 1.84 -5.77 19.19
CA ILE A 79 2.00 -4.32 19.39
C ILE A 79 3.49 -3.92 19.52
N GLY A 80 4.27 -4.71 20.26
CA GLY A 80 5.70 -4.47 20.42
C GLY A 80 6.52 -4.55 19.12
N TRP A 81 6.07 -5.30 18.10
CA TRP A 81 6.71 -5.31 16.78
C TRP A 81 6.45 -4.01 16.04
N MET A 82 5.20 -3.55 16.05
CA MET A 82 4.77 -2.32 15.39
C MET A 82 5.46 -1.08 16.00
N ASN A 83 5.52 -1.01 17.34
CA ASN A 83 6.21 0.08 18.05
C ASN A 83 7.72 0.16 17.76
N ARG A 84 8.35 -0.92 17.29
CA ARG A 84 9.78 -0.91 16.96
C ARG A 84 10.07 -0.41 15.55
N MET A 85 9.06 -0.34 14.67
CA MET A 85 9.23 0.10 13.28
C MET A 85 9.76 1.53 13.24
N THR A 86 10.87 1.72 12.53
CA THR A 86 11.51 3.04 12.37
C THR A 86 10.54 4.03 11.73
N GLN A 87 9.80 3.59 10.70
CA GLN A 87 8.80 4.43 10.02
C GLN A 87 7.70 4.93 10.97
N PHE A 88 7.25 4.11 11.92
CA PHE A 88 6.29 4.54 12.94
C PHE A 88 6.92 5.58 13.87
N LYS A 89 8.14 5.34 14.36
CA LYS A 89 8.84 6.28 15.25
C LYS A 89 9.09 7.63 14.58
N ASP A 90 9.47 7.63 13.31
CA ASP A 90 9.76 8.84 12.55
C ASP A 90 8.49 9.65 12.27
N LYS A 91 7.39 8.98 11.90
CA LYS A 91 6.12 9.64 11.57
C LYS A 91 5.30 10.06 12.79
N ALA A 92 5.31 9.27 13.86
CA ALA A 92 4.65 9.62 15.12
C ALA A 92 5.44 10.71 15.89
N GLY A 93 6.74 10.81 15.65
CA GLY A 93 7.60 11.80 16.29
C GLY A 93 7.66 11.62 17.82
N LYS A 94 7.70 12.76 18.52
CA LYS A 94 7.80 12.79 20.00
C LYS A 94 6.47 12.46 20.68
N ASP A 95 5.35 12.69 20.01
CA ASP A 95 4.02 12.53 20.56
C ASP A 95 3.33 11.28 19.99
N ARG A 96 3.73 10.14 20.52
CA ARG A 96 3.26 8.84 20.04
C ARG A 96 1.82 8.54 20.41
N GLU A 97 1.26 9.21 21.42
CA GLU A 97 -0.12 8.98 21.84
C GLU A 97 -1.11 9.64 20.87
N ASN A 98 -0.71 10.72 20.21
CA ASN A 98 -1.51 11.35 19.16
C ASN A 98 -1.41 10.66 17.79
N ALA A 99 -0.58 9.62 17.65
CA ALA A 99 -0.50 8.85 16.42
C ALA A 99 -1.77 8.01 16.21
N SER A 100 -2.26 7.98 14.97
CA SER A 100 -3.43 7.16 14.64
C SER A 100 -3.12 5.66 14.75
N LEU A 101 -4.12 4.85 15.12
CA LEU A 101 -3.99 3.40 15.09
C LEU A 101 -3.66 2.89 13.68
N GLY A 102 -4.17 3.55 12.64
CA GLY A 102 -3.81 3.25 11.24
C GLY A 102 -2.33 3.42 10.97
N LEU A 103 -1.70 4.49 11.49
CA LEU A 103 -0.27 4.73 11.35
C LEU A 103 0.59 3.66 12.07
N LEU A 104 0.08 3.10 13.17
CA LEU A 104 0.73 1.98 13.85
C LEU A 104 0.54 0.65 13.12
N ALA A 105 -0.66 0.41 12.58
CA ALA A 105 -1.10 -0.88 12.05
C ALA A 105 -0.90 -1.06 10.53
N TYR A 106 -0.59 0.00 9.76
CA TYR A 106 -0.41 -0.12 8.31
C TYR A 106 0.64 -1.17 7.87
N PRO A 107 1.69 -1.54 8.64
CA PRO A 107 2.57 -2.64 8.25
C PRO A 107 1.82 -3.98 8.12
N SER A 108 0.78 -4.22 8.92
CA SER A 108 -0.09 -5.40 8.73
C SER A 108 -0.88 -5.31 7.43
N LEU A 109 -1.38 -4.12 7.08
CA LEU A 109 -2.06 -3.90 5.79
C LEU A 109 -1.10 -4.12 4.62
N MET A 110 0.14 -3.63 4.71
CA MET A 110 1.18 -3.87 3.71
C MET A 110 1.49 -5.36 3.54
N ALA A 111 1.55 -6.11 4.64
CA ALA A 111 1.71 -7.57 4.57
C ALA A 111 0.51 -8.23 3.89
N ALA A 112 -0.71 -7.77 4.16
CA ALA A 112 -1.92 -8.25 3.50
C ALA A 112 -1.91 -7.97 2.00
N ASP A 113 -1.45 -6.78 1.60
CA ASP A 113 -1.33 -6.38 0.18
C ASP A 113 -0.44 -7.33 -0.62
N ILE A 114 0.61 -7.87 0.01
CA ILE A 114 1.56 -8.80 -0.60
C ILE A 114 0.98 -10.23 -0.60
N LEU A 115 0.48 -10.69 0.56
CA LEU A 115 0.16 -12.09 0.79
C LEU A 115 -1.19 -12.51 0.20
N VAL A 116 -2.13 -11.58 -0.03
CA VAL A 116 -3.41 -11.88 -0.69
C VAL A 116 -3.19 -12.42 -2.11
N TYR A 117 -2.10 -12.02 -2.78
CA TYR A 117 -1.73 -12.48 -4.12
C TYR A 117 -0.65 -13.56 -4.12
N ARG A 118 -0.14 -13.97 -2.95
CA ARG A 118 1.00 -14.89 -2.82
C ARG A 118 2.23 -14.42 -3.59
N ALA A 119 2.47 -13.10 -3.60
CA ALA A 119 3.61 -12.52 -4.29
C ALA A 119 4.93 -13.07 -3.71
N THR A 120 5.88 -13.39 -4.60
CA THR A 120 7.19 -13.95 -4.24
C THR A 120 8.31 -12.92 -4.29
N HIS A 121 8.07 -11.78 -4.94
CA HIS A 121 9.00 -10.66 -5.09
C HIS A 121 8.24 -9.34 -4.92
N VAL A 122 8.82 -8.39 -4.18
CA VAL A 122 8.24 -7.07 -3.84
C VAL A 122 9.30 -6.00 -3.96
#